data_AF-A0A7V5C516-F1
#
_entry.id   AF-A0A7V5C516-F1
#
_cell.length_a   1.000
_cell.length_b   1.000
_cell.length_c   1.000
_cell.angle_alpha   90.00
_cell.angle_beta   90.00
_cell.angle_gamma   90.00
#
_symmetry.space_group_name_H-M   'P 1'
#
loop_
_entity.id
_entity.type
_entity.pdbx_description
1 polymer ?
#
loop_
_entity_poly.entity_id
_entity_poly.type
_entity_poly.pdbx_seq_one_letter_code
_entity_poly.pdbx_strand_id
1 'polypeptide(L)'
;MRKLQRLPVGDSSYESIRANECVYVDKTRHLFQMADEGKYYFMSRPRRFGKSLTVSTLRCLFQGKKDLFEGLWIAENPEWEWNQHPVVLLDFNEISHDTPENLKLSLKRTLQQTAGACDVSS
;
A
#
# COMPACT_ATOMS: atom_id res chain seq x y z
N MET A 1 17.50 27.46 -9.11
CA MET A 1 16.05 27.35 -8.87
C MET A 1 15.72 25.90 -8.54
N ARG A 2 15.03 25.61 -7.43
CA ARG A 2 14.50 24.25 -7.18
C ARG A 2 13.45 23.96 -8.24
N LYS A 3 13.60 22.86 -8.99
CA LYS A 3 12.59 22.39 -9.94
C LYS A 3 11.36 21.98 -9.13
N LEU A 4 10.20 22.53 -9.47
CA LEU A 4 8.94 22.13 -8.85
C LEU A 4 8.67 20.65 -9.16
N GLN A 5 8.37 19.88 -8.13
CA GLN A 5 7.97 18.48 -8.29
C GLN A 5 6.64 18.40 -9.05
N ARG A 6 6.49 17.35 -9.87
CA ARG A 6 5.27 17.14 -10.65
C ARG A 6 4.15 16.63 -9.76
N LEU A 7 2.91 17.01 -10.07
CA LEU A 7 1.74 16.40 -9.45
C LEU A 7 1.53 14.99 -10.01
N PRO A 8 1.21 13.98 -9.17
CA PRO A 8 0.97 12.61 -9.60
C PRO A 8 -0.45 12.45 -10.17
N VAL A 9 -0.73 13.13 -11.29
CA VAL A 9 -2.08 13.15 -11.87
C VAL A 9 -2.43 11.76 -12.42
N GLY A 10 -3.45 11.14 -11.84
CA GLY A 10 -3.91 9.80 -12.24
C GLY A 10 -3.06 8.65 -11.71
N ASP A 11 -1.99 8.94 -10.97
CA ASP A 11 -1.13 7.92 -10.35
C ASP A 11 -1.54 7.73 -8.89
N SER A 12 -1.74 6.48 -8.49
CA SER A 12 -2.06 6.08 -7.12
C SER A 12 -1.07 5.05 -6.57
N SER A 13 0.01 4.74 -7.29
CA SER A 13 1.08 3.90 -6.77
C SER A 13 2.02 4.76 -5.94
N TYR A 14 2.13 4.45 -4.66
CA TYR A 14 3.09 5.10 -3.78
C TYR A 14 4.52 4.90 -4.29
N GLU A 15 4.88 3.68 -4.72
CA GLU A 15 6.20 3.41 -5.31
C GLU A 15 6.49 4.29 -6.51
N SER A 16 5.55 4.40 -7.46
CA SER A 16 5.72 5.23 -8.65
C SER A 16 5.88 6.71 -8.30
N ILE A 17 5.06 7.23 -7.37
CA ILE A 17 5.13 8.63 -6.93
C ILE A 17 6.50 8.95 -6.32
N ARG A 18 7.02 8.04 -5.48
CA ARG A 18 8.32 8.22 -4.83
C ARG A 18 9.48 8.07 -5.82
N ALA A 19 9.45 7.05 -6.69
CA ALA A 19 10.48 6.82 -7.70
C ALA A 19 10.57 7.94 -8.75
N ASN A 20 9.45 8.59 -9.07
CA ASN A 20 9.40 9.67 -10.06
C ASN A 20 9.56 11.08 -9.46
N GLU A 21 9.93 11.17 -8.17
CA GLU A 21 10.07 12.42 -7.41
C GLU A 21 8.83 13.33 -7.52
N CYS A 22 7.64 12.74 -7.59
CA CYS A 22 6.38 13.45 -7.63
C CYS A 22 6.01 14.00 -6.23
N VAL A 23 5.15 15.01 -6.21
CA VAL A 23 4.61 15.55 -4.95
C VAL A 23 3.83 14.45 -4.22
N TYR A 24 4.22 14.18 -2.99
CA TYR A 24 3.51 13.31 -2.05
C TYR A 24 3.20 14.08 -0.78
N VAL A 25 1.94 14.07 -0.35
CA VAL A 25 1.55 14.68 0.93
C VAL A 25 1.73 13.65 2.02
N ASP A 26 2.64 13.92 2.95
CA ASP A 26 2.94 13.00 4.04
C ASP A 26 1.74 12.82 4.98
N LYS A 27 1.24 11.58 5.05
CA LYS A 27 0.20 11.15 5.97
C LYS A 27 0.66 10.01 6.86
N THR A 28 1.95 9.68 6.84
CA THR A 28 2.49 8.47 7.45
C THR A 28 2.32 8.40 8.97
N ARG A 29 2.26 9.56 9.66
CA ARG A 29 1.85 9.63 11.07
C ARG A 29 0.46 9.06 11.33
N HIS A 30 -0.51 9.36 10.47
CA HIS A 30 -1.86 8.82 10.62
C HIS A 30 -1.91 7.34 10.27
N LEU A 31 -1.10 6.89 9.31
CA LEU A 31 -1.00 5.47 8.97
C LEU A 31 -0.39 4.66 10.11
N PHE A 32 0.59 5.22 10.82
CA PHE A 32 1.17 4.62 12.03
C PHE A 32 0.11 4.44 13.12
N GLN A 33 -0.60 5.52 13.49
CA GLN A 33 -1.70 5.45 14.46
C GLN A 33 -2.76 4.43 14.04
N MET A 34 -3.09 4.40 12.73
CA MET A 34 -4.02 3.40 12.22
C MET A 34 -3.52 1.98 12.46
N ALA A 35 -2.26 1.70 12.12
CA ALA A 35 -1.66 0.37 12.24
C ALA A 35 -1.55 -0.10 13.70
N ASP A 36 -1.31 0.81 14.64
CA ASP A 36 -1.15 0.49 16.07
C ASP A 36 -2.49 0.32 16.80
N GLU A 37 -3.43 1.26 16.60
CA GLU A 37 -4.62 1.36 17.46
C GLU A 37 -5.82 0.56 16.92
N GLY A 38 -5.88 0.30 15.61
CA GLY A 38 -7.11 -0.14 14.98
C GLY A 38 -7.20 -1.61 14.64
N LYS A 39 -8.38 -2.18 14.89
CA LYS A 39 -8.72 -3.54 14.43
C LYS A 39 -9.29 -3.54 13.02
N TYR A 40 -10.15 -2.57 12.70
CA TYR A 40 -10.85 -2.49 11.42
C TYR A 40 -11.08 -1.03 11.00
N TYR A 41 -10.68 -0.67 9.78
CA TYR A 41 -10.93 0.64 9.19
C TYR A 41 -11.79 0.54 7.95
N PHE A 42 -12.94 1.20 7.98
CA PHE A 42 -13.77 1.39 6.80
C PHE A 42 -13.45 2.74 6.15
N MET A 43 -12.85 2.70 4.96
CA MET A 43 -12.68 3.90 4.16
C MET A 43 -13.94 4.13 3.32
N SER A 44 -14.75 5.12 3.71
CA SER A 44 -15.99 5.51 3.01
C SER A 44 -15.75 5.74 1.51
N ARG A 45 -16.76 5.59 0.65
CA ARG A 45 -16.62 5.57 -0.83
C ARG A 45 -16.79 6.92 -1.58
N PRO A 46 -16.21 8.07 -1.17
CA PRO A 46 -16.07 9.19 -2.12
C PRO A 46 -15.09 8.83 -3.24
N ARG A 47 -15.49 9.00 -4.50
CA ARG A 47 -14.68 8.74 -5.69
C ARG A 47 -13.49 9.73 -5.73
N ARG A 48 -12.28 9.24 -6.06
CA ARG A 48 -11.01 10.01 -6.12
C ARG A 48 -10.50 10.60 -4.79
N PHE A 49 -10.90 10.03 -3.66
CA PHE A 49 -10.44 10.51 -2.34
C PHE A 49 -9.03 10.01 -1.93
N GLY A 50 -8.29 9.36 -2.83
CA GLY A 50 -6.93 8.87 -2.54
C GLY A 50 -6.85 7.54 -1.77
N LYS A 51 -7.94 6.76 -1.72
CA LYS A 51 -7.96 5.43 -1.07
C LYS A 51 -6.89 4.47 -1.63
N SER A 52 -6.77 4.39 -2.96
CA SER A 52 -5.77 3.53 -3.60
C SER A 52 -4.35 3.92 -3.23
N LEU A 53 -4.05 5.23 -3.16
CA LEU A 53 -2.75 5.73 -2.70
C LEU A 53 -2.48 5.32 -1.25
N THR A 54 -3.46 5.49 -0.36
CA THR A 54 -3.35 5.06 1.04
C THR A 54 -3.04 3.56 1.16
N VAL A 55 -3.76 2.71 0.42
CA VAL A 55 -3.53 1.25 0.41
C VAL A 55 -2.14 0.93 -0.15
N SER A 56 -1.72 1.60 -1.23
CA SER A 56 -0.38 1.43 -1.80
C SER A 56 0.71 1.82 -0.80
N THR A 57 0.55 2.94 -0.07
CA THR A 57 1.50 3.36 0.97
C THR A 57 1.58 2.34 2.09
N LEU A 58 0.44 1.85 2.60
CA LEU A 58 0.41 0.81 3.63
C LEU A 58 1.10 -0.47 3.15
N ARG A 59 0.86 -0.88 1.90
CA ARG A 59 1.56 -2.03 1.31
C ARG A 59 3.08 -1.84 1.35
N CYS A 60 3.60 -0.71 0.89
CA CYS A 60 5.04 -0.46 0.92
C CYS A 60 5.61 -0.42 2.34
N LEU A 61 4.82 0.14 3.27
CA LEU A 61 5.18 0.27 4.67
C LEU A 61 5.37 -1.11 5.31
N PHE A 62 4.39 -2.00 5.19
CA PHE A 62 4.47 -3.37 5.72
C PHE A 62 5.42 -4.29 4.93
N GLN A 63 5.68 -4.00 3.66
CA GLN A 63 6.74 -4.68 2.89
C GLN A 63 8.16 -4.21 3.30
N GLY A 64 8.29 -3.26 4.23
CA GLY A 64 9.58 -2.79 4.72
C GLY A 64 10.39 -1.99 3.70
N LYS A 65 9.74 -1.34 2.71
CA LYS A 65 10.42 -0.58 1.64
C LYS A 65 10.93 0.79 2.14
N LYS A 66 11.84 0.79 3.12
CA LYS A 66 12.32 1.98 3.85
C LYS A 66 12.77 3.13 2.96
N ASP A 67 13.51 2.83 1.90
CA ASP A 67 14.08 3.84 0.99
C ASP A 67 12.99 4.73 0.37
N LEU A 68 11.79 4.19 0.14
CA LEU A 68 10.67 4.97 -0.40
C LEU A 68 10.13 6.00 0.59
N PHE A 69 10.42 5.88 1.89
CA PHE A 69 9.90 6.75 2.95
C PHE A 69 10.90 7.81 3.41
N GLU A 70 12.07 7.92 2.78
CA GLU A 70 13.07 8.94 3.13
C GLU A 70 12.47 10.35 3.14
N GLY A 71 12.73 11.10 4.22
CA GLY A 71 12.20 12.45 4.42
C GLY A 71 10.71 12.53 4.75
N LEU A 72 10.07 11.41 5.12
CA LEU A 72 8.72 11.38 5.67
C LEU A 72 8.77 11.10 7.18
N TRP A 73 7.73 11.51 7.90
CA TRP A 73 7.61 11.39 9.35
C TRP A 73 7.89 9.97 9.86
N ILE A 74 7.37 8.94 9.20
CA ILE A 74 7.55 7.55 9.64
C ILE A 74 8.98 7.03 9.53
N ALA A 75 9.79 7.57 8.62
CA ALA A 75 11.19 7.17 8.50
C ALA A 75 12.06 7.72 9.65
N GLU A 76 11.60 8.81 10.27
CA GLU A 76 12.24 9.47 11.40
C GLU A 76 11.67 8.99 12.75
N ASN A 77 10.54 8.27 12.75
CA ASN A 77 9.90 7.76 13.97
C ASN A 77 10.63 6.50 14.48
N PRO A 78 11.27 6.54 15.67
CA PRO A 78 11.99 5.38 16.22
C PRO A 78 11.08 4.23 16.65
N GLU A 79 9.78 4.48 16.85
CA GLU A 79 8.80 3.45 17.23
C GLU A 79 8.44 2.52 16.06
N TRP A 80 8.73 2.92 14.81
CA TRP A 80 8.45 2.09 13.65
C TRP A 80 9.63 1.17 13.32
N GLU A 81 9.44 -0.12 13.55
CA GLU A 81 10.38 -1.14 13.11
C GLU A 81 10.17 -1.48 11.64
N TRP A 82 11.23 -1.45 10.84
CA TRP A 82 11.22 -1.74 9.41
C TRP A 82 11.24 -3.25 9.12
N ASN A 83 10.38 -4.00 9.81
CA ASN A 83 10.22 -5.44 9.60
C ASN A 83 9.52 -5.69 8.25
N GLN A 84 9.96 -6.74 7.55
CA GLN A 84 9.34 -7.16 6.30
C GLN A 84 8.22 -8.15 6.58
N HIS A 85 7.03 -7.85 6.09
CA HIS A 85 5.86 -8.72 6.19
C HIS A 85 5.34 -9.11 4.80
N PRO A 86 4.85 -10.34 4.63
CA PRO A 86 4.10 -10.71 3.45
C PRO A 86 2.77 -9.93 3.43
N VAL A 87 2.55 -9.15 2.37
CA VAL A 87 1.33 -8.33 2.23
C VAL A 87 0.45 -8.90 1.12
N VAL A 88 -0.74 -9.36 1.49
CA VAL A 88 -1.77 -9.79 0.54
C VAL A 88 -2.63 -8.58 0.18
N LEU A 89 -2.59 -8.18 -1.10
CA LEU A 89 -3.48 -7.16 -1.64
C LEU A 89 -4.60 -7.84 -2.45
N LEU A 90 -5.85 -7.62 -2.06
CA LEU A 90 -7.02 -8.12 -2.78
C LEU A 90 -7.70 -6.96 -3.53
N ASP A 91 -7.60 -6.98 -4.85
CA ASP A 91 -8.36 -6.07 -5.72
C ASP A 91 -9.52 -6.82 -6.40
N PHE A 92 -10.74 -6.58 -5.92
CA PHE A 92 -11.94 -7.21 -6.46
C PHE A 92 -12.35 -6.71 -7.85
N ASN A 93 -11.71 -5.66 -8.38
CA ASN A 93 -11.88 -5.29 -9.79
C ASN A 93 -11.11 -6.24 -10.71
N GLU A 94 -10.04 -6.88 -10.21
CA GLU A 94 -9.21 -7.83 -10.97
C GLU A 94 -9.54 -9.30 -10.65
N ILE A 95 -10.18 -9.56 -9.51
CA ILE A 95 -10.63 -10.89 -9.09
C ILE A 95 -11.98 -11.21 -9.74
N SER A 96 -12.04 -12.28 -10.55
CA SER A 96 -13.32 -12.79 -11.07
C SER A 96 -14.20 -13.26 -9.93
N HIS A 97 -15.44 -12.78 -9.90
CA HIS A 97 -16.40 -13.00 -8.81
C HIS A 97 -17.82 -13.22 -9.33
N ASP A 98 -17.93 -13.66 -10.58
CA ASP A 98 -19.17 -13.98 -11.29
C ASP A 98 -19.87 -15.22 -10.71
N THR A 99 -19.11 -16.18 -10.18
CA THR A 99 -19.62 -17.36 -9.45
C THR A 99 -18.84 -17.58 -8.15
N PRO A 100 -19.44 -18.24 -7.13
CA PRO A 100 -18.72 -18.62 -5.91
C PRO A 100 -17.46 -19.45 -6.18
N GLU A 101 -17.49 -20.32 -7.18
CA GLU A 101 -16.37 -21.17 -7.60
C GLU A 101 -15.24 -20.32 -8.21
N ASN A 102 -15.57 -19.41 -9.11
CA ASN A 102 -14.59 -18.51 -9.73
C ASN A 102 -13.96 -17.56 -8.70
N LEU A 103 -14.75 -17.08 -7.73
CA LEU A 103 -14.23 -16.29 -6.62
C LEU A 103 -13.20 -17.09 -5.80
N LYS A 104 -13.54 -18.33 -5.41
CA LYS A 104 -12.63 -19.21 -4.66
C LYS A 104 -11.33 -19.48 -5.43
N LEU A 105 -11.42 -19.79 -6.71
CA LEU A 105 -10.25 -20.05 -7.56
C LEU A 105 -9.37 -18.80 -7.71
N SER A 106 -9.98 -17.65 -7.95
CA SER A 106 -9.27 -16.38 -8.09
C SER A 106 -8.57 -15.99 -6.79
N LEU A 107 -9.26 -16.07 -5.64
CA LEU A 107 -8.65 -15.82 -4.32
C LEU A 107 -7.49 -16.77 -4.04
N LYS A 108 -7.65 -18.07 -4.31
CA LYS A 108 -6.58 -19.07 -4.14
C LYS A 108 -5.36 -18.71 -4.99
N ARG A 109 -5.57 -18.30 -6.24
CA ARG A 109 -4.49 -17.86 -7.13
C ARG A 109 -3.77 -16.63 -6.58
N THR A 110 -4.49 -15.59 -6.15
CA THR A 110 -3.89 -14.37 -5.57
C THR A 110 -3.06 -14.69 -4.33
N LEU A 111 -3.56 -15.56 -3.46
CA LEU A 111 -2.84 -16.01 -2.27
C LEU A 111 -1.57 -16.79 -2.63
N GLN A 112 -1.65 -17.73 -3.58
CA GLN A 112 -0.49 -18.51 -4.05
C GLN A 112 0.58 -17.63 -4.70
N GLN A 113 0.17 -16.65 -5.51
CA GLN A 113 1.08 -15.68 -6.12
C GLN A 113 1.79 -14.83 -5.06
N THR A 114 1.05 -14.38 -4.04
CA THR A 114 1.64 -13.62 -2.93
C THR A 114 2.60 -14.47 -2.12
N ALA A 115 2.25 -15.73 -1.81
CA ALA A 115 3.10 -16.66 -1.10
C ALA A 115 4.42 -16.93 -1.85
N GLY A 116 4.34 -17.17 -3.16
CA GLY A 116 5.53 -17.35 -4.01
C GLY A 116 6.39 -16.10 -4.13
N ALA A 117 5.79 -14.90 -4.16
CA ALA A 117 6.53 -13.64 -4.21
C ALA A 117 7.23 -13.26 -2.89
N CYS A 118 6.80 -13.86 -1.77
CA CYS A 118 7.34 -13.60 -0.44
C CYS A 118 8.19 -14.74 0.12
N ASP A 119 8.50 -15.77 -0.69
CA ASP A 119 9.16 -17.02 -0.26
C ASP A 119 8.52 -17.70 0.97
N VAL A 120 7.23 -17.41 1.21
CA VAL A 120 6.45 -18.06 2.27
C VAL A 120 5.82 -19.32 1.67
N SER A 121 6.66 -20.23 1.19
CA SER A 121 6.22 -21.54 0.72
C SER A 121 6.41 -22.54 1.88
N SER A 122 5.29 -23.10 2.35
CA SER A 122 5.27 -24.22 3.30
C SER A 122 5.81 -25.50 2.67
#